data_AF-A0A1Y4TGJ8-F1
#
_entry.id   AF-A0A1Y4TGJ8-F1
#
_cell.length_a   1.000
_cell.length_b   1.000
_cell.length_c   1.000
_cell.angle_alpha   90.00
_cell.angle_beta   90.00
_cell.angle_gamma   90.00
#
_symmetry.space_group_name_H-M   'P 1'
#
loop_
_entity.id
_entity.type
_entity.pdbx_description
1 polymer ?
#
loop_
_entity_poly.entity_id
_entity_poly.type
_entity_poly.pdbx_seq_one_letter_code
_entity_poly.pdbx_strand_id
1 'polypeptide(L)'
;MEATKKSTGQIFKSWLGNNAIIVLMVLVSLIVGIIHPNFFGPTNIINLLKNVSIRYIIALGISGCLITTGNDLSAGRLAGFAACLACIFAQTSDAPNKFYPGLPTLPTPV
;
A
#
# COMPACT_ATOMS: atom_id res chain seq x y z
N MET A 1 10.13 45.67 -17.31
CA MET A 1 9.96 44.21 -17.27
C MET A 1 8.52 43.94 -16.83
N GLU A 2 7.66 43.55 -17.77
CA GLU A 2 6.21 43.43 -17.56
C GLU A 2 5.87 42.30 -16.58
N ALA A 3 5.17 42.63 -15.50
CA ALA A 3 4.56 41.65 -14.62
C ALA A 3 3.33 41.06 -15.32
N THR A 4 3.51 39.93 -16.00
CA THR A 4 2.40 39.19 -16.62
C THR A 4 1.45 38.71 -15.52
N LYS A 5 0.33 39.42 -15.32
CA LYS A 5 -0.75 39.02 -14.40
C LYS A 5 -1.43 37.77 -14.96
N LYS A 6 -0.89 36.58 -14.66
CA LYS A 6 -1.52 35.30 -15.01
C LYS A 6 -2.93 35.28 -14.45
N SER A 7 -3.92 35.06 -15.33
CA SER A 7 -5.32 34.87 -14.95
C SER A 7 -5.45 33.67 -14.02
N THR A 8 -6.35 33.74 -13.02
CA THR A 8 -6.64 32.66 -12.06
C THR A 8 -6.87 31.31 -12.76
N GLY A 9 -7.49 31.32 -13.94
CA GLY A 9 -7.71 30.09 -14.74
C GLY A 9 -6.44 29.48 -15.32
N GLN A 10 -5.43 30.29 -15.67
CA GLN A 10 -4.13 29.79 -16.13
C GLN A 10 -3.31 29.21 -14.97
N ILE A 11 -3.40 29.81 -13.79
CA ILE A 11 -2.78 29.30 -12.56
C ILE A 11 -3.39 27.94 -12.21
N PHE A 12 -4.73 27.84 -12.23
CA PHE A 12 -5.43 26.59 -11.94
C PHE A 12 -5.10 25.47 -12.94
N LYS A 13 -5.06 25.77 -14.25
CA LYS A 13 -4.64 24.80 -15.28
C LYS A 13 -3.20 24.31 -15.08
N SER A 14 -2.26 25.21 -14.74
CA SER A 14 -0.88 24.80 -14.47
C SER A 14 -0.74 23.95 -13.20
N TRP A 15 -1.55 24.23 -12.18
CA TRP A 15 -1.57 23.44 -10.96
C TRP A 15 -2.14 22.04 -11.18
N LEU A 16 -3.21 21.92 -11.99
CA LEU A 16 -3.77 20.62 -12.39
C LEU A 16 -2.76 19.79 -13.18
N GLY A 17 -2.01 20.41 -14.10
CA GLY A 17 -0.98 19.74 -14.89
C GLY A 17 0.18 19.22 -14.04
N ASN A 18 0.66 20.03 -13.09
CA ASN A 18 1.76 19.63 -12.20
C ASN A 18 1.37 18.53 -11.20
N ASN A 19 0.10 18.46 -10.81
CA ASN A 19 -0.40 17.49 -9.83
C ASN A 19 -1.34 16.44 -10.46
N ALA A 20 -1.12 16.11 -11.73
CA ALA A 20 -2.01 15.25 -12.50
C ALA A 20 -2.30 13.90 -11.82
N ILE A 21 -1.30 13.29 -11.18
CA ILE A 21 -1.46 12.01 -10.46
C ILE A 21 -2.40 12.18 -9.26
N ILE A 22 -2.25 13.24 -8.46
CA ILE A 22 -3.09 13.50 -7.28
C ILE A 22 -4.53 13.76 -7.73
N VAL A 23 -4.70 14.58 -8.76
CA VAL A 23 -6.01 14.91 -9.34
C VAL A 23 -6.70 13.65 -9.86
N LEU A 24 -5.96 12.79 -10.57
CA LEU A 24 -6.47 11.51 -11.07
C LEU A 24 -6.90 10.59 -9.93
N MET A 25 -6.10 10.46 -8.87
CA MET A 25 -6.42 9.62 -7.71
C MET A 25 -7.69 10.08 -6.99
N VAL A 26 -7.84 11.39 -6.78
CA VAL A 26 -9.06 11.95 -6.18
C VAL A 26 -10.27 11.70 -7.07
N LEU A 27 -10.13 11.93 -8.38
CA LEU A 27 -11.22 11.73 -9.34
C LEU A 27 -11.68 10.27 -9.40
N VAL A 28 -10.75 9.31 -9.46
CA VAL A 28 -11.08 7.88 -9.43
C VAL A 28 -11.75 7.50 -8.10
N SER A 29 -11.22 7.97 -6.97
CA SER A 29 -11.80 7.70 -5.65
C SER A 29 -13.25 8.20 -5.54
N LEU A 30 -13.54 9.40 -6.05
CA LEU A 30 -14.89 9.97 -6.05
C LEU A 30 -15.85 9.19 -6.97
N ILE A 31 -15.40 8.83 -8.18
CA ILE A 31 -16.24 8.06 -9.12
C ILE A 31 -16.60 6.70 -8.53
N VAL A 32 -15.61 5.96 -8.01
CA VAL A 32 -15.83 4.65 -7.37
C VAL A 32 -16.71 4.81 -6.13
N GLY A 33 -16.54 5.90 -5.38
CA GLY A 33 -17.34 6.24 -4.22
C GLY A 33 -18.82 6.50 -4.50
N ILE A 34 -19.15 7.04 -5.67
CA ILE A 34 -20.53 7.25 -6.12
C ILE A 34 -21.14 5.94 -6.63
N ILE A 35 -20.37 5.13 -7.36
CA ILE A 35 -20.84 3.86 -7.94
C ILE A 35 -21.08 2.80 -6.86
N HIS A 36 -20.23 2.75 -5.83
CA HIS A 36 -20.32 1.76 -4.76
C HIS A 36 -20.72 2.43 -3.44
N PRO A 37 -21.97 2.25 -2.96
CA PRO A 37 -22.49 2.95 -1.78
C PRO A 37 -21.74 2.60 -0.48
N ASN A 38 -21.05 1.45 -0.44
CA ASN A 38 -20.25 1.02 0.71
C ASN A 38 -18.78 1.47 0.63
N PHE A 39 -18.35 2.15 -0.43
CA PHE A 39 -16.95 2.51 -0.64
C PHE A 39 -16.41 3.45 0.45
N PHE A 40 -17.18 4.48 0.83
CA PHE A 40 -16.85 5.35 1.96
C PHE A 40 -17.38 4.83 3.31
N GLY A 41 -17.94 3.61 3.33
CA GLY A 41 -18.40 2.99 4.57
C GLY A 41 -17.25 2.77 5.56
N PRO A 42 -17.49 2.89 6.88
CA PRO A 42 -16.45 2.75 7.90
C PRO A 42 -15.75 1.39 7.85
N THR A 43 -16.48 0.31 7.56
CA THR A 43 -15.92 -1.03 7.41
C THR A 43 -14.94 -1.10 6.23
N ASN A 44 -15.27 -0.49 5.09
CA ASN A 44 -14.39 -0.49 3.92
C ASN A 44 -13.15 0.37 4.17
N ILE A 45 -13.31 1.53 4.82
CA ILE A 45 -12.19 2.40 5.21
C ILE A 45 -11.24 1.67 6.16
N ILE A 46 -11.76 1.01 7.20
CA ILE A 46 -10.94 0.25 8.16
C ILE A 46 -10.20 -0.89 7.44
N ASN A 47 -10.88 -1.62 6.56
CA ASN A 47 -10.25 -2.69 5.78
C ASN A 47 -9.17 -2.16 4.83
N LEU A 48 -9.42 -1.02 4.18
CA LEU A 48 -8.44 -0.36 3.33
C LEU A 48 -7.22 0.08 4.15
N LEU A 49 -7.44 0.74 5.29
CA LEU A 49 -6.36 1.18 6.18
C LEU A 49 -5.53 0.01 6.70
N LYS A 50 -6.15 -1.12 7.05
CA LYS A 50 -5.43 -2.35 7.44
C LYS A 50 -4.52 -2.85 6.32
N ASN A 51 -5.00 -2.88 5.09
CA ASN A 51 -4.21 -3.32 3.92
C ASN A 51 -3.10 -2.33 3.56
N VAL A 52 -3.35 -1.03 3.69
CA VAL A 52 -2.38 0.03 3.37
C VAL A 52 -1.32 0.17 4.47
N SER A 53 -1.67 -0.07 5.74
CA SER A 53 -0.76 0.10 6.89
C SER A 53 0.55 -0.68 6.73
N ILE A 54 0.48 -1.97 6.40
CA ILE A 54 1.67 -2.80 6.19
C ILE A 54 2.50 -2.29 5.01
N ARG A 55 1.84 -1.93 3.90
CA ARG A 55 2.50 -1.40 2.69
C ARG A 55 3.17 -0.06 2.96
N TYR A 56 2.59 0.77 3.82
CA TYR A 56 3.15 2.05 4.22
C TYR A 56 4.45 1.89 5.01
N ILE A 57 4.49 0.95 5.96
CA ILE A 57 5.72 0.65 6.72
C ILE A 57 6.86 0.23 5.78
N ILE A 58 6.56 -0.62 4.78
CA ILE A 58 7.55 -1.04 3.77
C ILE A 58 8.02 0.17 2.94
N ALA A 59 7.10 1.02 2.48
CA ALA A 59 7.43 2.22 1.70
C ALA A 59 8.33 3.20 2.48
N LEU A 60 8.10 3.36 3.79
CA LEU A 60 8.96 4.17 4.65
C LEU A 60 10.40 3.62 4.69
N GLY A 61 10.58 2.29 4.76
CA GLY A 61 11.91 1.68 4.68
C GLY A 61 12.62 1.95 3.34
N ILE A 62 11.90 1.80 2.23
CA ILE A 62 12.44 2.04 0.87
C ILE A 62 12.73 3.54 0.61
N SER A 63 12.06 4.44 1.32
CA SER A 63 12.25 5.89 1.16
C SER A 63 13.70 6.33 1.40
N GLY A 64 14.41 5.68 2.33
CA GLY A 64 15.85 5.90 2.56
C GLY A 64 16.69 5.52 1.34
N CYS A 65 16.40 4.38 0.71
CA CYS A 65 17.07 3.96 -0.52
C CYS A 65 16.83 4.96 -1.67
N LEU A 66 15.58 5.42 -1.81
CA LEU A 66 15.21 6.42 -2.83
C LEU A 66 15.95 7.74 -2.66
N ILE A 67 16.14 8.22 -1.43
CA ILE A 67 16.92 9.44 -1.14
C ILE A 67 18.37 9.27 -1.58
N THR A 68 18.95 8.09 -1.40
CA THR A 68 20.31 7.75 -1.87
C THR A 68 20.40 7.48 -3.37
N THR A 69 19.38 7.83 -4.16
CA THR A 69 19.28 7.57 -5.62
C THR A 69 19.20 6.09 -6.01
N GLY A 70 19.02 5.20 -5.03
CA GLY A 70 18.82 3.77 -5.26
C GLY A 70 17.34 3.41 -5.31
N ASN A 71 16.98 2.43 -6.14
CA ASN A 71 15.60 1.93 -6.22
C ASN A 71 15.53 0.49 -5.70
N ASP A 72 14.98 0.30 -4.50
CA ASP A 72 14.82 -1.03 -3.90
C ASP A 72 13.49 -1.68 -4.32
N LEU A 73 13.51 -2.39 -5.45
CA LEU A 73 12.40 -3.23 -5.91
C LEU A 73 12.33 -4.59 -5.19
N SER A 74 13.31 -4.93 -4.36
CA SER A 74 13.43 -6.26 -3.74
C SER A 74 12.52 -6.43 -2.51
N ALA A 75 12.11 -5.33 -1.87
CA ALA A 75 11.30 -5.34 -0.66
C ALA A 75 10.00 -6.17 -0.79
N GLY A 76 9.33 -6.12 -1.94
CA GLY A 76 8.13 -6.93 -2.19
C GLY A 76 8.41 -8.44 -2.24
N ARG A 77 9.59 -8.82 -2.77
CA ARG A 77 10.02 -10.23 -2.84
C ARG A 77 10.38 -10.76 -1.46
N LEU A 78 11.08 -9.95 -0.66
CA LEU A 78 11.42 -10.30 0.73
C LEU A 78 10.17 -10.43 1.60
N ALA A 79 9.20 -9.51 1.47
CA ALA A 79 7.92 -9.61 2.16
C ALA A 79 7.14 -10.88 1.75
N GLY A 80 7.11 -11.22 0.45
CA GLY A 80 6.48 -12.44 -0.04
C GLY A 80 7.15 -13.72 0.49
N PHE A 81 8.49 -13.75 0.51
CA PHE A 81 9.24 -14.87 1.07
C PHE A 81 8.98 -15.02 2.58
N ALA A 82 9.02 -13.91 3.33
CA ALA A 82 8.70 -13.90 4.76
C ALA A 82 7.27 -14.39 5.03
N ALA A 83 6.29 -14.01 4.20
CA ALA A 83 4.92 -14.48 4.32
C ALA A 83 4.80 -16.01 4.09
N CYS A 84 5.52 -16.55 3.10
CA CYS A 84 5.56 -18.00 2.86
C CYS A 84 6.16 -18.74 4.06
N LEU A 85 7.28 -18.25 4.59
CA LEU A 85 7.91 -18.82 5.79
C LEU A 85 6.99 -18.75 7.01
N ALA A 86 6.34 -17.60 7.25
CA ALA A 86 5.40 -17.44 8.35
C ALA A 86 4.23 -18.45 8.24
N CYS A 87 3.71 -18.67 7.03
CA CYS A 87 2.65 -19.65 6.79
C CYS A 87 3.12 -21.09 7.03
N ILE A 88 4.35 -21.43 6.64
CA ILE A 88 4.96 -22.74 6.91
C ILE A 88 5.06 -23.00 8.43
N PHE A 89 5.42 -21.99 9.22
CA PHE A 89 5.49 -22.14 10.68
C PHE A 89 4.14 -22.02 11.39
N ALA A 90 3.13 -21.40 10.76
CA ALA A 90 1.76 -21.32 11.26
C ALA A 90 0.90 -22.56 10.92
N GLN A 91 1.49 -23.63 10.38
CA GLN A 91 0.80 -24.88 10.08
C GLN A 91 0.19 -25.51 11.35
N THR A 92 -1.01 -26.07 11.22
CA THR A 92 -1.67 -26.77 12.33
C THR A 92 -1.01 -28.13 12.61
N SER A 93 -1.16 -28.61 13.84
CA SER A 93 -0.55 -29.85 14.31
C SER A 93 -1.10 -31.11 13.60
N ASP A 94 -2.28 -31.01 13.00
CA ASP A 94 -3.00 -32.06 12.27
C ASP A 94 -2.89 -31.93 10.74
N ALA A 95 -2.12 -30.96 10.23
CA ALA A 95 -1.96 -30.76 8.79
C ALA A 95 -1.42 -32.05 8.10
N PRO A 96 -2.09 -32.58 7.06
CA PRO A 96 -1.74 -33.86 6.45
C PRO A 96 -0.41 -33.84 5.68
N ASN A 97 0.06 -32.66 5.26
CA ASN A 97 1.31 -32.46 4.51
C ASN A 97 2.16 -31.37 5.19
N LYS A 98 2.64 -31.63 6.41
CA LYS A 98 3.56 -30.70 7.10
C LYS A 98 4.82 -30.52 6.27
N PHE A 99 5.21 -29.26 6.10
CA PHE A 99 6.46 -28.95 5.39
C PHE A 99 7.68 -29.44 6.20
N TYR A 100 7.58 -29.38 7.53
CA TYR A 100 8.56 -29.93 8.47
C TYR A 100 7.91 -30.98 9.39
N PRO A 101 7.93 -32.27 9.01
CA PRO A 101 7.23 -33.33 9.75
C PRO A 101 7.74 -33.56 11.18
N GLY A 102 9.03 -33.30 11.44
CA GLY A 102 9.66 -33.50 12.75
C GLY A 102 9.67 -32.27 13.66
N LEU A 103 9.04 -31.16 13.25
CA LEU A 103 9.02 -29.94 14.05
C LEU A 103 8.00 -30.08 15.20
N PRO A 104 8.40 -29.87 16.47
CA PRO A 104 7.47 -29.84 17.59
C PRO A 104 6.43 -28.74 17.40
N THR A 105 5.21 -28.95 17.92
CA THR A 105 4.18 -27.91 17.92
C THR A 105 4.63 -26.75 18.81
N LEU A 106 4.87 -25.60 18.20
CA LEU A 106 5.16 -24.37 18.94
C LEU A 106 3.90 -23.91 19.69
N PRO A 107 4.04 -23.29 20.87
CA PRO A 107 2.90 -22.73 21.60
C PRO A 107 2.17 -21.73 20.71
N THR A 108 0.88 -21.94 20.47
CA THR A 108 0.07 -20.95 19.78
C THR A 108 -0.08 -19.72 20.68
N PRO A 109 0.15 -18.49 20.18
CA PRO A 109 -0.22 -17.29 20.92
C PRO A 109 -1.72 -17.39 21.24
N VAL A 110 -2.06 -17.31 22.52
CA VAL A 110 -3.45 -17.17 22.99
C VAL A 110 -3.99 -15.80 22.68
#